data_AF-A0A937N654-F1
#
_entry.id   AF-A0A937N654-F1
#
_cell.length_a   1.000
_cell.length_b   1.000
_cell.length_c   1.000
_cell.angle_alpha   90.00
_cell.angle_beta   90.00
_cell.angle_gamma   90.00
#
_symmetry.space_group_name_H-M   'P 1'
#
loop_
_entity.id
_entity.type
_entity.pdbx_description
1 polymer ?
#
loop_
_entity_poly.entity_id
_entity_poly.type
_entity_poly.pdbx_seq_one_letter_code
_entity_poly.pdbx_strand_id
1 'polypeptide(L)'
;MAGFVGGLNGAYLDIAKELNAGVAPVGIAWKLALAADPAFVLHSPDKSHPNPTGTYLAACVFYATLLDANPIGLPGKITHGDKVLADILDDQAKRLQEIAWEAVQAVRKTQDVETYTNPVGDEPIHMGDPFVVQREGSYYLFGTNAPNEGFRCSVSDDLVHWEEKGWAYRETADSWAKSHYWAPEVKRYRGKFYMTYSAMNKASDPPRLLIALAVSDNPEGPYRDLHAPWFDFGYSAIDGHIFVDDDGKPYLYFSGNGVQDGYSFGTMYGVALADDLSKPVGEPMKLMEADQPWEKVRYAENRCNEGAFVLKHGSRYYMTYSANHTCYPHYGVGYATADRPLGPWTKASENPIAATNLDIGVSGPGHNCITTSPDASEMFIVYHTHADAQKPSGDRVVNIDRIGFDESGRLKIKGPTRSPQPMPTHPHPMTHLRIHVDE
;
A
#
# COMPACT_ATOMS: atom_id res chain seq x y z
N MET A 1 14.33 22.48 3.96
CA MET A 1 14.01 21.16 4.55
C MET A 1 14.75 19.99 3.89
N ALA A 2 15.14 20.04 2.60
CA ALA A 2 15.84 18.95 1.89
C ALA A 2 17.27 18.58 2.36
N GLY A 3 17.77 19.13 3.48
CA GLY A 3 19.16 18.95 3.94
C GLY A 3 19.31 18.36 5.36
N PHE A 4 18.20 17.92 5.97
CA PHE A 4 18.17 17.41 7.35
C PHE A 4 18.31 15.88 7.46
N VAL A 5 17.95 15.13 6.41
CA VAL A 5 17.72 13.67 6.48
C VAL A 5 18.78 12.86 5.69
N GLY A 6 19.97 13.43 5.48
CA GLY A 6 21.06 12.78 4.74
C GLY A 6 22.38 12.79 5.50
N GLY A 7 23.09 11.66 5.49
CA GLY A 7 24.40 11.48 6.14
C GLY A 7 24.31 10.96 7.58
N LEU A 8 25.38 11.17 8.36
CA LEU A 8 25.56 10.60 9.71
C LEU A 8 24.38 10.89 10.66
N ASN A 9 23.78 12.08 10.57
CA ASN A 9 22.65 12.47 11.44
C ASN A 9 21.38 11.65 11.18
N GLY A 10 21.13 11.24 9.92
CA GLY A 10 19.99 10.38 9.60
C GLY A 10 20.14 9.00 10.24
N ALA A 11 21.34 8.41 10.14
CA ALA A 11 21.63 7.10 10.72
C ALA A 11 21.43 7.05 12.25
N TYR A 12 21.77 8.12 12.98
CA TYR A 12 21.51 8.18 14.42
C TYR A 12 20.02 8.29 14.76
N LEU A 13 19.24 9.00 13.95
CA LEU A 13 17.79 9.07 14.12
C LEU A 13 17.13 7.72 13.84
N ASP A 14 17.61 7.01 12.82
CA ASP A 14 17.13 5.67 12.46
C ASP A 14 17.42 4.65 13.57
N ILE A 15 18.67 4.59 14.07
CA ILE A 15 19.06 3.72 15.20
C ILE A 15 18.27 4.06 16.46
N ALA A 16 18.09 5.35 16.76
CA ALA A 16 17.35 5.75 17.94
C ALA A 16 15.87 5.37 17.83
N LYS A 17 15.28 5.42 16.63
CA LYS A 17 13.93 4.91 16.38
C LYS A 17 13.86 3.39 16.57
N GLU A 18 14.85 2.64 16.08
CA GLU A 18 14.97 1.18 16.31
C GLU A 18 15.06 0.83 17.80
N LEU A 19 15.81 1.61 18.58
CA LEU A 19 16.05 1.37 20.00
C LEU A 19 15.03 2.04 20.94
N ASN A 20 14.01 2.72 20.40
CA ASN A 20 13.08 3.57 21.16
C ASN A 20 13.80 4.55 22.12
N ALA A 21 14.83 5.22 21.61
CA ALA A 21 15.69 6.13 22.36
C ALA A 21 15.50 7.59 21.92
N GLY A 22 15.58 8.52 22.87
CA GLY A 22 15.60 9.95 22.56
C GLY A 22 16.94 10.39 21.93
N VAL A 23 16.89 11.29 20.95
CA VAL A 23 18.08 11.89 20.35
C VAL A 23 18.14 13.37 20.66
N ALA A 24 19.24 13.83 21.25
CA ALA A 24 19.56 15.25 21.34
C ALA A 24 20.25 15.69 20.04
N PRO A 25 19.62 16.53 19.19
CA PRO A 25 20.11 16.82 17.84
C PRO A 25 21.22 17.86 17.80
N VAL A 26 22.29 17.66 18.58
CA VAL A 26 23.40 18.62 18.72
C VAL A 26 24.08 18.88 17.37
N GLY A 27 24.35 17.84 16.58
CA GLY A 27 24.95 17.98 15.25
C GLY A 27 24.12 18.81 14.27
N ILE A 28 22.78 18.73 14.38
CA ILE A 28 21.85 19.52 13.56
C ILE A 28 21.87 20.98 14.01
N ALA A 29 21.78 21.23 15.32
CA ALA A 29 21.84 22.58 15.88
C ALA A 29 23.16 23.29 15.50
N TRP A 30 24.28 22.56 15.52
CA TRP A 30 25.59 23.07 15.10
C TRP A 30 25.62 23.47 13.62
N LYS A 31 25.07 22.63 12.74
CA LYS A 31 24.96 22.93 11.31
C LYS A 31 24.10 24.17 11.07
N LEU A 32 23.00 24.31 11.80
CA LEU A 32 22.12 25.48 11.73
C LEU A 32 22.82 26.75 12.22
N ALA A 33 23.56 26.68 13.33
CA ALA A 33 24.35 27.80 13.84
C ALA A 33 25.38 28.29 12.83
N LEU A 34 26.20 27.39 12.28
CA LEU A 34 27.21 27.74 11.28
C LEU A 34 26.62 28.28 9.97
N ALA A 35 25.40 27.85 9.61
CA ALA A 35 24.68 28.36 8.44
C ALA A 35 24.01 29.72 8.69
N ALA A 36 23.53 29.95 9.92
CA ALA A 36 22.82 31.18 10.30
C ALA A 36 23.77 32.37 10.47
N ASP A 37 24.97 32.13 11.02
CA ASP A 37 26.01 33.15 11.13
C ASP A 37 27.41 32.50 11.09
N PRO A 38 28.18 32.70 10.00
CA PRO A 38 29.55 32.21 9.90
C PRO A 38 30.50 32.77 10.98
N ALA A 39 30.12 33.84 11.68
CA ALA A 39 30.90 34.39 12.79
C ALA A 39 30.79 33.54 14.07
N PHE A 40 29.85 32.59 14.15
CA PHE A 40 29.84 31.61 15.24
C PHE A 40 31.06 30.69 15.15
N VAL A 41 32.07 31.00 15.97
CA VAL A 41 33.16 30.06 16.25
C VAL A 41 32.65 29.11 17.33
N LEU A 42 32.35 27.85 16.97
CA LEU A 42 31.84 26.83 17.90
C LEU A 42 32.91 25.84 18.36
N HIS A 43 34.02 25.75 17.62
CA HIS A 43 35.16 24.90 17.96
C HIS A 43 36.24 25.68 18.71
N SER A 44 37.00 24.96 19.51
CA SER A 44 38.29 25.36 20.04
C SER A 44 39.32 25.50 18.90
N PRO A 45 40.50 26.10 19.14
CA PRO A 45 41.53 26.28 18.11
C PRO A 45 42.00 24.98 17.42
N ASP A 46 41.79 23.83 18.06
CA ASP A 46 42.06 22.50 17.51
C ASP A 46 41.07 22.04 16.43
N LYS A 47 40.00 22.81 16.19
CA LYS A 47 38.93 22.54 15.21
C LYS A 47 38.18 21.23 15.46
N SER A 48 38.24 20.68 16.66
CA SER A 48 37.63 19.39 17.01
C SER A 48 36.78 19.50 18.28
N HIS A 49 37.32 20.08 19.36
CA HIS A 49 36.58 20.20 20.61
C HIS A 49 35.67 21.43 20.59
N PRO A 50 34.50 21.38 21.25
CA PRO A 50 33.67 22.58 21.42
C PRO A 50 34.40 23.62 22.27
N ASN A 51 34.24 24.89 21.91
CA ASN A 51 34.58 26.00 22.79
C ASN A 51 33.37 26.36 23.69
N PRO A 52 33.45 27.34 24.61
CA PRO A 52 32.32 27.68 25.48
C PRO A 52 31.00 27.98 24.74
N THR A 53 31.05 28.61 23.57
CA THR A 53 29.87 28.89 22.73
C THR A 53 29.27 27.61 22.15
N GLY A 54 30.10 26.72 21.59
CA GLY A 54 29.66 25.41 21.09
C GLY A 54 29.11 24.51 22.19
N THR A 55 29.74 24.53 23.38
CA THR A 55 29.26 23.83 24.57
C THR A 55 27.93 24.40 25.05
N TYR A 56 27.76 25.72 25.04
CA TYR A 56 26.51 26.39 25.41
C TYR A 56 25.35 25.98 24.48
N LEU A 57 25.58 25.94 23.16
CA LEU A 57 24.59 25.47 22.20
C LEU A 57 24.19 24.02 22.46
N ALA A 58 25.17 23.14 22.67
CA ALA A 58 24.91 21.73 22.99
C ALA A 58 24.10 21.61 24.30
N ALA A 59 24.44 22.39 25.33
CA ALA A 59 23.71 22.41 26.60
C ALA A 59 22.25 22.87 26.42
N CYS A 60 21.98 23.87 25.58
CA CYS A 60 20.62 24.31 25.26
C CYS A 60 19.83 23.19 24.55
N VAL A 61 20.46 22.44 23.63
CA VAL A 61 19.83 21.29 22.97
C VAL A 61 19.52 20.19 23.98
N PHE A 62 20.45 19.86 24.88
CA PHE A 62 20.20 18.87 25.93
C PHE A 62 19.10 19.31 26.89
N TYR A 63 19.10 20.58 27.33
CA TYR A 63 18.05 21.15 28.16
C TYR A 63 16.68 20.96 27.49
N ALA A 64 16.55 21.39 26.23
CA ALA A 64 15.30 21.30 25.48
C ALA A 64 14.87 19.86 25.21
N THR A 65 15.81 18.96 24.98
CA THR A 65 15.52 17.54 24.71
C THR A 65 15.12 16.80 25.98
N LEU A 66 15.87 16.96 27.07
CA LEU A 66 15.70 16.19 28.31
C LEU A 66 14.57 16.71 29.20
N LEU A 67 14.33 18.02 29.20
CA LEU A 67 13.34 18.66 30.07
C LEU A 67 12.07 19.09 29.34
N ASP A 68 12.00 18.88 28.03
CA ASP A 68 10.89 19.33 27.19
C ASP A 68 10.55 20.83 27.35
N ALA A 69 11.59 21.66 27.50
CA ALA A 69 11.44 23.07 27.84
C ALA A 69 12.11 23.97 26.80
N ASN A 70 11.48 25.11 26.51
CA ASN A 70 12.03 26.11 25.60
C ASN A 70 13.26 26.78 26.25
N PRO A 71 14.46 26.69 25.65
CA PRO A 71 15.69 27.25 26.22
C PRO A 71 15.78 28.79 26.07
N ILE A 72 14.87 29.43 25.33
CA ILE A 72 14.88 30.87 25.12
C ILE A 72 14.64 31.60 26.45
N GLY A 73 15.57 32.47 26.83
CA GLY A 73 15.55 33.21 28.10
C GLY A 73 16.45 32.62 29.19
N LEU A 74 17.12 31.49 28.92
CA LEU A 74 18.18 30.99 29.81
C LEU A 74 19.35 31.99 29.90
N PRO A 75 20.09 32.03 31.03
CA PRO A 75 21.21 32.94 31.16
C PRO A 75 22.36 32.59 30.19
N GLY A 76 22.96 33.60 29.56
CA GLY A 76 24.17 33.43 28.74
C GLY A 76 25.44 33.21 29.56
N LYS A 77 25.43 33.66 30.82
CA LYS A 77 26.50 33.44 31.80
C LYS A 77 26.16 32.31 32.75
N ILE A 78 26.99 31.27 32.77
CA ILE A 78 26.84 30.09 33.62
C ILE A 78 28.06 29.98 34.53
N THR A 79 27.82 29.86 35.84
CA THR A 79 28.86 29.66 36.85
C THR A 79 28.62 28.40 37.67
N HIS A 80 29.68 27.80 38.17
CA HIS A 80 29.63 26.71 39.14
C HIS A 80 30.68 26.97 40.23
N GLY A 81 30.22 27.40 41.41
CA GLY A 81 31.09 28.03 42.40
C GLY A 81 31.76 29.28 41.81
N ASP A 82 33.07 29.40 41.97
CA ASP A 82 33.86 30.52 41.46
C ASP A 82 34.25 30.38 39.98
N LYS A 83 33.90 29.26 39.33
CA LYS A 83 34.26 28.98 37.93
C LYS A 83 33.19 29.48 36.98
N VAL A 84 33.58 30.30 36.01
CA VAL A 84 32.74 30.65 34.85
C VAL A 84 32.84 29.53 33.82
N LEU A 85 31.71 28.88 33.52
CA LEU A 85 31.60 27.79 32.55
C LEU A 85 31.26 28.30 31.14
N ALA A 86 30.46 29.35 31.07
CA ALA A 86 30.15 30.08 29.85
C ALA A 86 29.89 31.56 30.20
N ASP A 87 30.29 32.47 29.32
CA ASP A 87 30.00 33.91 29.42
C ASP A 87 29.70 34.40 28.00
N ILE A 88 28.48 34.13 27.54
CA ILE A 88 28.00 34.46 26.20
C ILE A 88 27.18 35.74 26.29
N LEU A 89 27.42 36.68 25.37
CA LEU A 89 26.64 37.91 25.27
C LEU A 89 25.15 37.59 25.09
N ASP A 90 24.26 38.38 25.69
CA ASP A 90 22.82 38.07 25.76
C ASP A 90 22.16 37.89 24.39
N ASP A 91 22.55 38.69 23.39
CA ASP A 91 22.07 38.60 22.02
C ASP A 91 22.52 37.30 21.32
N GLN A 92 23.79 36.94 21.49
CA GLN A 92 24.36 35.70 20.99
C GLN A 92 23.74 34.48 21.70
N ALA A 93 23.56 34.55 23.02
CA ALA A 93 22.95 33.50 23.81
C ALA A 93 21.51 33.25 23.36
N LYS A 94 20.71 34.31 23.20
CA LYS A 94 19.35 34.21 22.69
C LYS A 94 19.32 33.56 21.30
N ARG A 95 20.22 33.95 20.40
CA ARG A 95 20.26 33.36 19.06
C ARG A 95 20.61 31.87 19.08
N LEU A 96 21.55 31.44 19.92
CA LEU A 96 21.89 30.03 20.09
C LEU A 96 20.75 29.23 20.71
N GLN A 97 19.99 29.82 21.63
CA GLN A 97 18.79 29.21 22.22
C GLN A 97 17.68 29.00 21.16
N GLU A 98 17.43 30.00 20.32
CA GLU A 98 16.48 29.89 19.20
C GLU A 98 16.87 28.75 18.24
N ILE A 99 18.15 28.65 17.89
CA ILE A 99 18.68 27.60 17.00
C ILE A 99 18.60 26.21 17.65
N ALA A 100 18.91 26.11 18.94
CA ALA A 100 18.75 24.87 19.69
C ALA A 100 17.28 24.43 19.69
N TRP A 101 16.35 25.36 19.94
CA TRP A 101 14.93 25.09 19.94
C TRP A 101 14.44 24.65 18.55
N GLU A 102 14.86 25.35 17.49
CA GLU A 102 14.53 24.98 16.11
C GLU A 102 14.99 23.55 15.77
N ALA A 103 16.22 23.19 16.14
CA ALA A 103 16.77 21.85 15.89
C ALA A 103 15.98 20.74 16.61
N VAL A 104 15.64 20.95 17.89
CA VAL A 104 14.86 19.99 18.68
C VAL A 104 13.46 19.83 18.11
N GLN A 105 12.80 20.93 17.77
CA GLN A 105 11.46 20.89 17.18
C GLN A 105 11.46 20.23 15.79
N ALA A 106 12.52 20.42 14.99
CA ALA A 106 12.66 19.77 13.69
C ALA A 106 12.77 18.24 13.83
N VAL A 107 13.57 17.75 14.78
CA VAL A 107 13.70 16.30 15.01
C VAL A 107 12.44 15.67 15.58
N ARG A 108 11.76 16.35 16.51
CA ARG A 108 10.46 15.90 17.03
C ARG A 108 9.44 15.71 15.93
N LYS A 109 9.27 16.74 15.08
CA LYS A 109 8.39 16.66 13.90
C LYS A 109 8.71 15.49 12.96
N THR A 110 9.95 15.02 12.91
CA THR A 110 10.34 13.85 12.11
C THR A 110 10.18 12.52 12.86
N GLN A 111 10.28 12.51 14.19
CA GLN A 111 10.05 11.32 15.02
C GLN A 111 8.54 11.02 15.21
N ASP A 112 7.70 12.05 15.13
CA ASP A 112 6.23 11.95 15.21
C ASP A 112 5.55 11.50 13.89
N VAL A 113 6.32 11.14 12.85
CA VAL A 113 5.73 10.60 11.62
C VAL A 113 5.41 9.12 11.85
N GLU A 114 4.14 8.84 12.12
CA GLU A 114 3.61 7.48 12.13
C GLU A 114 3.95 6.77 10.81
N THR A 115 4.24 5.48 10.90
CA THR A 115 4.66 4.65 9.76
C THR A 115 3.92 3.32 9.76
N TYR A 116 3.67 2.76 8.58
CA TYR A 116 3.26 1.37 8.41
C TYR A 116 4.44 0.52 7.93
N THR A 117 4.37 -0.80 8.13
CA THR A 117 5.31 -1.76 7.52
C THR A 117 4.50 -2.91 6.96
N ASN A 118 4.85 -3.38 5.75
CA ASN A 118 4.20 -4.54 5.15
C ASN A 118 4.73 -5.86 5.75
N PRO A 119 3.89 -6.90 5.91
CA PRO A 119 2.46 -6.92 5.57
C PRO A 119 1.62 -6.10 6.56
N VAL A 120 0.50 -5.53 6.10
CA VAL A 120 -0.35 -4.65 6.92
C VAL A 120 -1.28 -5.42 7.85
N GLY A 121 -1.81 -4.72 8.86
CA GLY A 121 -2.57 -5.24 10.00
C GLY A 121 -1.75 -5.16 11.30
N ASP A 122 -2.44 -5.12 12.45
CA ASP A 122 -1.78 -5.28 13.76
C ASP A 122 -1.05 -6.62 13.84
N GLU A 123 -1.64 -7.63 13.20
CA GLU A 123 -1.04 -8.90 12.81
C GLU A 123 -1.22 -9.09 11.30
N PRO A 124 -0.32 -9.82 10.61
CA PRO A 124 -0.44 -10.03 9.16
C PRO A 124 -1.81 -10.57 8.77
N ILE A 125 -2.49 -9.87 7.86
CA ILE A 125 -3.81 -10.29 7.37
C ILE A 125 -3.62 -11.41 6.34
N HIS A 126 -4.02 -12.63 6.71
CA HIS A 126 -3.93 -13.80 5.84
C HIS A 126 -5.09 -13.85 4.84
N MET A 127 -4.84 -13.48 3.58
CA MET A 127 -5.75 -13.70 2.46
C MET A 127 -5.04 -13.68 1.12
N GLY A 128 -5.62 -14.39 0.17
CA GLY A 128 -5.38 -14.19 -1.25
C GLY A 128 -6.18 -13.03 -1.81
N ASP A 129 -5.71 -12.54 -2.96
CA ASP A 129 -6.53 -11.74 -3.88
C ASP A 129 -7.24 -10.54 -3.20
N PRO A 130 -6.49 -9.65 -2.50
CA PRO A 130 -7.07 -8.59 -1.70
C PRO A 130 -7.69 -7.49 -2.56
N PHE A 131 -8.95 -7.16 -2.27
CA PHE A 131 -9.69 -6.08 -2.89
C PHE A 131 -10.20 -5.09 -1.87
N VAL A 132 -9.95 -3.79 -2.10
CA VAL A 132 -10.40 -2.70 -1.23
C VAL A 132 -11.38 -1.79 -1.95
N VAL A 133 -12.55 -1.55 -1.34
CA VAL A 133 -13.49 -0.49 -1.73
C VAL A 133 -13.58 0.56 -0.63
N GLN A 134 -13.68 1.83 -1.02
CA GLN A 134 -13.82 2.95 -0.09
C GLN A 134 -15.28 3.43 -0.02
N ARG A 135 -15.76 3.78 1.18
CA ARG A 135 -17.03 4.47 1.40
C ARG A 135 -16.92 5.38 2.63
N GLU A 136 -17.30 6.65 2.48
CA GLU A 136 -17.48 7.60 3.59
C GLU A 136 -16.26 7.73 4.52
N GLY A 137 -15.05 7.61 3.97
CA GLY A 137 -13.79 7.72 4.72
C GLY A 137 -13.24 6.39 5.24
N SER A 138 -14.02 5.30 5.19
CA SER A 138 -13.57 3.97 5.57
C SER A 138 -13.29 3.09 4.35
N TYR A 139 -12.46 2.07 4.58
CA TYR A 139 -12.03 1.05 3.64
C TYR A 139 -12.57 -0.30 4.03
N TYR A 140 -12.98 -1.08 3.05
CA TYR A 140 -13.54 -2.42 3.23
C TYR A 140 -12.72 -3.39 2.40
N LEU A 141 -12.05 -4.31 3.08
CA LEU A 141 -11.15 -5.30 2.51
C LEU A 141 -11.85 -6.66 2.39
N PHE A 142 -11.78 -7.21 1.19
CA PHE A 142 -12.23 -8.56 0.85
C PHE A 142 -11.06 -9.34 0.26
N GLY A 143 -11.14 -10.65 0.29
CA GLY A 143 -10.18 -11.51 -0.39
C GLY A 143 -10.52 -12.98 -0.22
N THR A 144 -9.75 -13.84 -0.85
CA THR A 144 -9.83 -15.30 -0.70
C THR A 144 -9.30 -15.69 0.69
N ASN A 145 -10.21 -15.87 1.66
CA ASN A 145 -9.87 -16.24 3.05
C ASN A 145 -10.56 -17.52 3.54
N ALA A 146 -11.76 -17.83 3.04
CA ALA A 146 -12.49 -19.04 3.40
C ALA A 146 -13.03 -19.74 2.13
N PRO A 147 -12.16 -20.31 1.27
CA PRO A 147 -12.52 -20.78 -0.08
C PRO A 147 -13.55 -21.91 -0.13
N ASN A 148 -13.90 -22.50 1.01
CA ASN A 148 -14.95 -23.50 1.15
C ASN A 148 -16.25 -22.97 1.79
N GLU A 149 -16.28 -21.72 2.27
CA GLU A 149 -17.42 -21.13 3.00
C GLU A 149 -17.87 -19.77 2.44
N GLY A 150 -17.01 -18.98 1.81
CA GLY A 150 -17.33 -17.64 1.30
C GLY A 150 -16.24 -16.61 1.62
N PHE A 151 -16.66 -15.39 1.95
CA PHE A 151 -15.77 -14.23 2.10
C PHE A 151 -16.09 -13.42 3.37
N ARG A 152 -15.06 -13.13 4.15
CA ARG A 152 -15.13 -12.17 5.27
C ARG A 152 -14.75 -10.75 4.84
N CYS A 153 -15.26 -9.76 5.57
CA CYS A 153 -14.90 -8.35 5.43
C CYS A 153 -14.05 -7.89 6.62
N SER A 154 -12.99 -7.12 6.33
CA SER A 154 -12.31 -6.29 7.33
C SER A 154 -12.49 -4.81 7.00
N VAL A 155 -12.47 -3.95 8.02
CA VAL A 155 -12.67 -2.49 7.88
C VAL A 155 -11.48 -1.74 8.46
N SER A 156 -11.10 -0.64 7.81
CA SER A 156 -10.01 0.25 8.23
C SER A 156 -10.37 1.70 7.91
N ASP A 157 -9.83 2.65 8.66
CA ASP A 157 -9.92 4.08 8.35
C ASP A 157 -8.61 4.65 7.74
N ASP A 158 -7.54 3.84 7.68
CA ASP A 158 -6.19 4.28 7.32
C ASP A 158 -5.42 3.33 6.39
N LEU A 159 -6.05 2.25 5.91
CA LEU A 159 -5.47 1.15 5.11
C LEU A 159 -4.46 0.25 5.84
N VAL A 160 -4.14 0.53 7.11
CA VAL A 160 -3.04 -0.12 7.84
C VAL A 160 -3.56 -0.95 8.99
N HIS A 161 -4.46 -0.39 9.80
CA HIS A 161 -5.08 -1.09 10.93
C HIS A 161 -6.47 -1.58 10.52
N TRP A 162 -6.73 -2.87 10.69
CA TRP A 162 -7.91 -3.54 10.15
C TRP A 162 -8.66 -4.32 11.22
N GLU A 163 -9.98 -4.14 11.27
CA GLU A 163 -10.90 -4.86 12.15
C GLU A 163 -11.78 -5.82 11.32
N GLU A 164 -11.76 -7.12 11.62
CA GLU A 164 -12.66 -8.09 10.97
C GLU A 164 -14.11 -7.90 11.44
N LYS A 165 -15.05 -7.67 10.51
CA LYS A 165 -16.49 -7.49 10.80
C LYS A 165 -17.32 -8.77 10.62
N GLY A 166 -16.71 -9.84 10.14
CA GLY A 166 -17.35 -11.14 9.91
C GLY A 166 -17.72 -11.39 8.44
N TRP A 167 -18.78 -12.15 8.19
CA TRP A 167 -19.14 -12.63 6.85
C TRP A 167 -19.76 -11.53 5.97
N ALA A 168 -19.06 -11.17 4.89
CA ALA A 168 -19.62 -10.38 3.80
C ALA A 168 -20.54 -11.25 2.94
N TYR A 169 -20.08 -12.44 2.60
CA TYR A 169 -20.84 -13.44 1.84
C TYR A 169 -20.55 -14.81 2.44
N ARG A 170 -21.58 -15.65 2.58
CA ARG A 170 -21.42 -17.01 3.08
C ARG A 170 -22.30 -17.95 2.29
N GLU A 171 -21.74 -19.10 1.93
CA GLU A 171 -22.46 -20.18 1.29
C GLU A 171 -23.55 -20.77 2.20
N THR A 172 -24.51 -21.40 1.56
CA THR A 172 -25.59 -22.14 2.20
C THR A 172 -25.76 -23.48 1.48
N ALA A 173 -26.51 -24.41 2.07
CA ALA A 173 -26.84 -25.68 1.43
C ALA A 173 -27.41 -25.51 0.00
N ASP A 174 -28.15 -24.42 -0.24
CA ASP A 174 -28.80 -24.08 -1.52
C ASP A 174 -27.89 -23.31 -2.49
N SER A 175 -26.66 -22.97 -2.10
CA SER A 175 -25.73 -22.22 -2.96
C SER A 175 -25.43 -22.97 -4.26
N TRP A 176 -25.34 -22.24 -5.37
CA TRP A 176 -25.07 -22.79 -6.70
C TRP A 176 -23.66 -23.43 -6.82
N ALA A 177 -22.71 -22.96 -6.00
CA ALA A 177 -21.33 -23.42 -6.00
C ALA A 177 -21.03 -24.37 -4.84
N LYS A 178 -20.02 -25.23 -5.00
CA LYS A 178 -19.60 -26.22 -4.00
C LYS A 178 -18.34 -25.87 -3.22
N SER A 179 -17.46 -25.03 -3.77
CA SER A 179 -16.18 -24.63 -3.19
C SER A 179 -15.49 -23.62 -4.13
N HIS A 180 -14.22 -23.31 -3.86
CA HIS A 180 -13.38 -22.43 -4.66
C HIS A 180 -13.95 -21.00 -4.73
N TYR A 181 -14.56 -20.54 -3.63
CA TYR A 181 -14.96 -19.14 -3.48
C TYR A 181 -13.69 -18.29 -3.49
N TRP A 182 -13.40 -17.68 -4.64
CA TRP A 182 -12.14 -16.99 -4.91
C TRP A 182 -12.37 -15.57 -5.43
N ALA A 183 -11.41 -14.70 -5.07
CA ALA A 183 -11.21 -13.35 -5.59
C ALA A 183 -12.49 -12.49 -5.60
N PRO A 184 -13.06 -12.17 -4.42
CA PRO A 184 -14.19 -11.25 -4.34
C PRO A 184 -13.74 -9.82 -4.64
N GLU A 185 -14.39 -9.15 -5.60
CA GLU A 185 -14.22 -7.71 -5.82
C GLU A 185 -15.53 -6.98 -5.61
N VAL A 186 -15.49 -5.73 -5.13
CA VAL A 186 -16.69 -4.93 -4.88
C VAL A 186 -16.69 -3.64 -5.67
N LYS A 187 -17.67 -3.48 -6.56
CA LYS A 187 -17.93 -2.23 -7.26
C LYS A 187 -19.14 -1.51 -6.68
N ARG A 188 -18.95 -0.27 -6.21
CA ARG A 188 -20.06 0.65 -5.99
C ARG A 188 -20.60 1.12 -7.34
N TYR A 189 -21.87 0.86 -7.61
CA TYR A 189 -22.52 1.21 -8.86
C TYR A 189 -24.00 1.49 -8.62
N ARG A 190 -24.53 2.57 -9.22
CA ARG A 190 -25.96 2.96 -9.11
C ARG A 190 -26.55 2.90 -7.70
N GLY A 191 -25.77 3.31 -6.69
CA GLY A 191 -26.20 3.39 -5.30
C GLY A 191 -26.12 2.10 -4.48
N LYS A 192 -25.66 0.98 -5.05
CA LYS A 192 -25.46 -0.30 -4.36
C LYS A 192 -24.02 -0.79 -4.50
N PHE A 193 -23.70 -1.85 -3.75
CA PHE A 193 -22.42 -2.55 -3.81
C PHE A 193 -22.62 -3.88 -4.50
N TYR A 194 -21.87 -4.11 -5.57
CA TYR A 194 -21.92 -5.33 -6.37
C TYR A 194 -20.63 -6.10 -6.15
N MET A 195 -20.74 -7.30 -5.58
CA MET A 195 -19.62 -8.21 -5.38
C MET A 195 -19.55 -9.20 -6.54
N THR A 196 -18.49 -9.15 -7.32
CA THR A 196 -18.12 -10.26 -8.20
C THR A 196 -17.31 -11.27 -7.41
N TYR A 197 -17.49 -12.55 -7.68
CA TYR A 197 -16.61 -13.60 -7.16
C TYR A 197 -16.62 -14.78 -8.12
N SER A 198 -15.61 -15.65 -8.03
CA SER A 198 -15.60 -16.91 -8.77
C SER A 198 -15.82 -18.10 -7.84
N ALA A 199 -16.50 -19.13 -8.33
CA ALA A 199 -16.70 -20.36 -7.57
C ALA A 199 -16.93 -21.57 -8.48
N MET A 200 -16.72 -22.76 -7.93
CA MET A 200 -16.87 -24.04 -8.65
C MET A 200 -18.35 -24.39 -8.77
N ASN A 201 -18.89 -24.34 -9.99
CA ASN A 201 -20.30 -24.59 -10.27
C ASN A 201 -20.69 -26.06 -9.97
N LYS A 202 -21.78 -26.29 -9.23
CA LYS A 202 -22.33 -27.64 -8.99
C LYS A 202 -22.95 -28.25 -10.25
N ALA A 203 -23.53 -27.42 -11.12
CA ALA A 203 -24.34 -27.85 -12.26
C ALA A 203 -23.54 -28.04 -13.57
N SER A 204 -22.29 -27.59 -13.64
CA SER A 204 -21.47 -27.70 -14.84
C SER A 204 -20.88 -29.11 -14.99
N ASP A 205 -21.02 -29.69 -16.18
CA ASP A 205 -20.31 -30.89 -16.61
C ASP A 205 -19.66 -30.64 -18.00
N PRO A 206 -18.32 -30.65 -18.12
CA PRO A 206 -17.33 -30.85 -17.05
C PRO A 206 -17.35 -29.72 -16.00
N PRO A 207 -16.75 -29.93 -14.81
CA PRO A 207 -16.67 -28.91 -13.77
C PRO A 207 -16.03 -27.62 -14.26
N ARG A 208 -16.69 -26.47 -14.02
CA ARG A 208 -16.19 -25.13 -14.37
C ARG A 208 -16.20 -24.21 -13.16
N LEU A 209 -15.16 -23.38 -13.08
CA LEU A 209 -15.19 -22.17 -12.27
C LEU A 209 -15.95 -21.11 -13.06
N LEU A 210 -16.97 -20.49 -12.48
CA LEU A 210 -17.71 -19.41 -13.12
C LEU A 210 -17.76 -18.21 -12.19
N ILE A 211 -17.97 -17.03 -12.78
CA ILE A 211 -18.15 -15.78 -12.05
C ILE A 211 -19.62 -15.67 -11.65
N ALA A 212 -19.88 -15.19 -10.44
CA ALA A 212 -21.18 -14.78 -9.95
C ALA A 212 -21.18 -13.29 -9.60
N LEU A 213 -22.37 -12.69 -9.56
CA LEU A 213 -22.63 -11.33 -9.13
C LEU A 213 -23.58 -11.37 -7.93
N ALA A 214 -23.13 -10.84 -6.80
CA ALA A 214 -23.93 -10.61 -5.61
C ALA A 214 -24.09 -9.12 -5.34
N VAL A 215 -25.11 -8.73 -4.56
CA VAL A 215 -25.44 -7.34 -4.28
C VAL A 215 -25.71 -7.09 -2.80
N SER A 216 -25.36 -5.91 -2.33
CA SER A 216 -25.71 -5.39 -1.00
C SER A 216 -25.98 -3.89 -1.03
N ASP A 217 -26.72 -3.41 -0.04
CA ASP A 217 -26.88 -1.98 0.25
C ASP A 217 -25.71 -1.40 1.06
N ASN A 218 -24.95 -2.27 1.73
CA ASN A 218 -23.81 -1.88 2.56
C ASN A 218 -22.50 -2.45 2.00
N PRO A 219 -21.38 -1.72 2.11
CA PRO A 219 -20.09 -2.19 1.62
C PRO A 219 -19.61 -3.44 2.35
N GLU A 220 -19.82 -3.56 3.66
CA GLU A 220 -19.46 -4.74 4.46
C GLU A 220 -20.37 -5.95 4.21
N GLY A 221 -21.49 -5.76 3.51
CA GLY A 221 -22.51 -6.77 3.30
C GLY A 221 -23.64 -6.73 4.34
N PRO A 222 -24.37 -7.84 4.53
CA PRO A 222 -24.19 -9.10 3.82
C PRO A 222 -24.58 -8.97 2.34
N TYR A 223 -23.85 -9.66 1.47
CA TYR A 223 -24.12 -9.80 0.05
C TYR A 223 -25.04 -10.98 -0.21
N ARG A 224 -25.87 -10.85 -1.24
CA ARG A 224 -26.79 -11.90 -1.72
C ARG A 224 -26.64 -12.06 -3.21
N ASP A 225 -26.60 -13.31 -3.66
CA ASP A 225 -26.51 -13.62 -5.10
C ASP A 225 -27.63 -12.92 -5.87
N LEU A 226 -27.23 -12.19 -6.92
CA LEU A 226 -28.12 -11.56 -7.89
C LEU A 226 -28.15 -12.38 -9.18
N HIS A 227 -26.97 -12.78 -9.67
CA HIS A 227 -26.79 -13.66 -10.82
C HIS A 227 -25.69 -14.68 -10.52
N ALA A 228 -26.03 -15.94 -10.28
CA ALA A 228 -25.10 -16.95 -9.79
C ALA A 228 -25.42 -18.35 -10.38
N PRO A 229 -24.64 -18.85 -11.36
CA PRO A 229 -23.56 -18.14 -12.05
C PRO A 229 -24.08 -16.91 -12.81
N TRP A 230 -23.21 -15.94 -13.07
CA TRP A 230 -23.55 -14.74 -13.82
C TRP A 230 -23.61 -15.04 -15.32
N PHE A 231 -22.52 -15.54 -15.88
CA PHE A 231 -22.41 -15.95 -17.29
C PHE A 231 -21.68 -17.30 -17.40
N ASP A 232 -22.02 -18.09 -18.43
CA ASP A 232 -21.26 -19.28 -18.84
C ASP A 232 -20.89 -19.13 -20.32
N PHE A 233 -19.61 -18.82 -20.58
CA PHE A 233 -19.06 -18.66 -21.92
C PHE A 233 -18.57 -19.99 -22.54
N GLY A 234 -18.85 -21.13 -21.90
CA GLY A 234 -18.41 -22.46 -22.36
C GLY A 234 -17.05 -22.89 -21.83
N TYR A 235 -16.39 -22.06 -21.01
CA TYR A 235 -15.09 -22.33 -20.40
C TYR A 235 -15.06 -21.74 -18.98
N SER A 236 -14.08 -22.17 -18.17
CA SER A 236 -13.93 -21.64 -16.82
C SER A 236 -13.47 -20.18 -16.85
N ALA A 237 -14.08 -19.35 -16.00
CA ALA A 237 -13.80 -17.93 -15.89
C ALA A 237 -13.69 -17.54 -14.41
N ILE A 238 -12.64 -16.80 -14.08
CA ILE A 238 -12.36 -16.29 -12.72
C ILE A 238 -12.01 -14.81 -12.75
N ASP A 239 -11.85 -14.21 -11.58
CA ASP A 239 -11.31 -12.86 -11.38
C ASP A 239 -12.12 -11.79 -12.12
N GLY A 240 -13.43 -11.77 -11.89
CA GLY A 240 -14.33 -10.82 -12.54
C GLY A 240 -14.15 -9.41 -12.00
N HIS A 241 -13.58 -8.51 -12.80
CA HIS A 241 -13.39 -7.10 -12.47
C HIS A 241 -14.37 -6.20 -13.22
N ILE A 242 -15.12 -5.37 -12.49
CA ILE A 242 -16.05 -4.39 -13.09
C ILE A 242 -15.42 -3.00 -13.12
N PHE A 243 -15.16 -2.52 -14.33
CA PHE A 243 -14.83 -1.11 -14.58
C PHE A 243 -16.05 -0.39 -15.16
N VAL A 244 -16.22 0.87 -14.77
CA VAL A 244 -17.29 1.74 -15.29
C VAL A 244 -16.60 2.98 -15.83
N ASP A 245 -16.74 3.21 -17.13
CA ASP A 245 -16.11 4.35 -17.81
C ASP A 245 -16.84 5.66 -17.51
N ASP A 246 -16.27 6.79 -17.93
CA ASP A 246 -16.79 8.13 -17.65
C ASP A 246 -18.18 8.38 -18.25
N ASP A 247 -18.54 7.65 -19.31
CA ASP A 247 -19.87 7.68 -19.92
C ASP A 247 -20.91 6.82 -19.16
N GLY A 248 -20.50 6.20 -18.06
CA GLY A 248 -21.31 5.32 -17.23
C GLY A 248 -21.43 3.89 -17.76
N LYS A 249 -20.74 3.54 -18.87
CA LYS A 249 -20.81 2.20 -19.45
C LYS A 249 -20.01 1.18 -18.61
N PRO A 250 -20.63 0.09 -18.14
CA PRO A 250 -19.91 -0.96 -17.44
C PRO A 250 -19.23 -1.94 -18.40
N TYR A 251 -18.06 -2.43 -17.99
CA TYR A 251 -17.26 -3.45 -18.64
C TYR A 251 -16.84 -4.51 -17.62
N LEU A 252 -16.86 -5.78 -18.02
CA LEU A 252 -16.32 -6.89 -17.26
C LEU A 252 -14.98 -7.31 -17.87
N TYR A 253 -13.96 -7.44 -17.03
CA TYR A 253 -12.67 -8.06 -17.35
C TYR A 253 -12.53 -9.33 -16.52
N PHE A 254 -11.95 -10.38 -17.10
CA PHE A 254 -11.82 -11.67 -16.41
C PHE A 254 -10.72 -12.53 -17.03
N SER A 255 -10.27 -13.54 -16.29
CA SER A 255 -9.37 -14.58 -16.82
C SER A 255 -10.16 -15.81 -17.24
N GLY A 256 -10.11 -16.14 -18.53
CA GLY A 256 -10.56 -17.42 -19.06
C GLY A 256 -9.46 -18.46 -18.83
N ASN A 257 -9.73 -19.46 -18.00
CA ASN A 257 -8.73 -20.43 -17.55
C ASN A 257 -9.10 -21.88 -17.89
N GLY A 258 -8.08 -22.73 -17.86
CA GLY A 258 -8.24 -24.14 -18.16
C GLY A 258 -6.91 -24.87 -18.28
N VAL A 259 -6.99 -26.11 -18.76
CA VAL A 259 -5.83 -26.92 -19.10
C VAL A 259 -5.91 -27.24 -20.58
N GLN A 260 -4.83 -27.00 -21.30
CA GLN A 260 -4.71 -27.28 -22.72
C GLN A 260 -3.32 -27.85 -22.99
N ASP A 261 -3.22 -28.89 -23.82
CA ASP A 261 -1.95 -29.48 -24.28
C ASP A 261 -0.93 -29.75 -23.14
N GLY A 262 -1.43 -30.14 -21.95
CA GLY A 262 -0.62 -30.48 -20.78
C GLY A 262 -0.17 -29.30 -19.91
N TYR A 263 -0.58 -28.06 -20.21
CA TYR A 263 -0.30 -26.88 -19.39
C TYR A 263 -1.58 -26.18 -18.91
N SER A 264 -1.52 -25.55 -17.74
CA SER A 264 -2.56 -24.65 -17.26
C SER A 264 -2.43 -23.29 -17.92
N PHE A 265 -3.54 -22.64 -18.22
CA PHE A 265 -3.53 -21.29 -18.80
C PHE A 265 -4.56 -20.37 -18.15
N GLY A 266 -4.29 -19.07 -18.28
CA GLY A 266 -5.21 -17.98 -18.01
C GLY A 266 -5.03 -16.92 -19.10
N THR A 267 -6.12 -16.54 -19.76
CA THR A 267 -6.14 -15.55 -20.83
C THR A 267 -7.08 -14.43 -20.46
N MET A 268 -6.67 -13.18 -20.67
CA MET A 268 -7.50 -12.02 -20.37
C MET A 268 -8.58 -11.83 -21.42
N TYR A 269 -9.81 -11.70 -20.95
CA TYR A 269 -10.96 -11.33 -21.74
C TYR A 269 -11.62 -10.05 -21.20
N GLY A 270 -12.34 -9.37 -22.09
CA GLY A 270 -13.19 -8.24 -21.73
C GLY A 270 -14.49 -8.26 -22.51
N VAL A 271 -15.57 -7.79 -21.88
CA VAL A 271 -16.88 -7.63 -22.53
C VAL A 271 -17.61 -6.42 -21.97
N ALA A 272 -18.32 -5.68 -22.83
CA ALA A 272 -19.22 -4.63 -22.36
C ALA A 272 -20.43 -5.25 -21.67
N LEU A 273 -21.00 -4.57 -20.68
CA LEU A 273 -22.18 -5.04 -19.96
C LEU A 273 -23.41 -4.18 -20.27
N ALA A 274 -24.59 -4.76 -20.10
CA ALA A 274 -25.82 -4.00 -19.98
C ALA A 274 -25.74 -3.09 -18.75
N ASP A 275 -26.44 -1.97 -18.82
CA ASP A 275 -26.47 -0.93 -17.78
C ASP A 275 -26.90 -1.43 -16.40
N ASP A 276 -27.72 -2.48 -16.34
CA ASP A 276 -28.20 -3.15 -15.13
C ASP A 276 -27.32 -4.35 -14.72
N LEU A 277 -26.19 -4.55 -15.40
CA LEU A 277 -25.27 -5.67 -15.23
C LEU A 277 -25.89 -7.05 -15.54
N SER A 278 -27.08 -7.13 -16.15
CA SER A 278 -27.79 -8.41 -16.32
C SER A 278 -27.21 -9.33 -17.39
N LYS A 279 -26.51 -8.77 -18.38
CA LYS A 279 -25.99 -9.52 -19.54
C LYS A 279 -24.80 -8.84 -20.22
N PRO A 280 -23.94 -9.60 -20.93
CA PRO A 280 -22.97 -9.03 -21.84
C PRO A 280 -23.66 -8.35 -23.03
N VAL A 281 -23.00 -7.32 -23.56
CA VAL A 281 -23.36 -6.63 -24.80
C VAL A 281 -22.33 -7.00 -25.85
N GLY A 282 -22.61 -8.07 -26.59
CA GLY A 282 -21.68 -8.70 -27.53
C GLY A 282 -20.95 -9.89 -26.92
N GLU A 283 -19.95 -10.40 -27.66
CA GLU A 283 -19.13 -11.53 -27.26
C GLU A 283 -17.87 -11.08 -26.50
N PRO A 284 -17.37 -11.89 -25.55
CA PRO A 284 -16.07 -11.62 -24.92
C PRO A 284 -14.93 -11.52 -25.94
N MET A 285 -14.11 -10.47 -25.80
CA MET A 285 -12.94 -10.24 -26.62
C MET A 285 -11.68 -10.68 -25.88
N LYS A 286 -10.85 -11.52 -26.51
CA LYS A 286 -9.49 -11.79 -26.00
C LYS A 286 -8.69 -10.50 -26.05
N LEU A 287 -8.15 -10.10 -24.91
CA LEU A 287 -7.41 -8.85 -24.73
C LEU A 287 -5.90 -9.08 -24.78
N MET A 288 -5.43 -10.08 -24.04
CA MET A 288 -4.01 -10.41 -23.91
C MET A 288 -3.81 -11.82 -23.32
N GLU A 289 -2.63 -12.37 -23.51
CA GLU A 289 -2.19 -13.66 -22.97
C GLU A 289 -0.71 -13.59 -22.60
N ALA A 290 -0.19 -14.54 -21.84
CA ALA A 290 1.23 -14.55 -21.46
C ALA A 290 2.15 -14.64 -22.69
N ASP A 291 2.96 -13.62 -22.94
CA ASP A 291 3.78 -13.47 -24.15
C ASP A 291 5.11 -12.73 -23.93
N GLN A 292 5.27 -11.96 -22.85
CA GLN A 292 6.51 -11.30 -22.47
C GLN A 292 7.47 -12.26 -21.74
N PRO A 293 8.80 -12.05 -21.82
CA PRO A 293 9.79 -12.96 -21.21
C PRO A 293 9.57 -13.26 -19.72
N TRP A 294 9.14 -12.27 -18.92
CA TRP A 294 8.90 -12.42 -17.49
C TRP A 294 7.67 -13.30 -17.15
N GLU A 295 6.77 -13.50 -18.11
CA GLU A 295 5.54 -14.30 -17.97
C GLU A 295 5.75 -15.76 -18.39
N LYS A 296 6.97 -16.12 -18.79
CA LYS A 296 7.32 -17.45 -19.33
C LYS A 296 8.03 -18.33 -18.31
N VAL A 297 7.83 -18.08 -17.02
CA VAL A 297 8.39 -18.94 -15.97
C VAL A 297 7.59 -20.23 -15.92
N ARG A 298 8.28 -21.37 -16.06
CA ARG A 298 7.66 -22.71 -16.20
C ARG A 298 6.58 -22.74 -17.30
N TYR A 299 6.85 -22.09 -18.43
CA TYR A 299 5.90 -21.94 -19.54
C TYR A 299 5.37 -23.26 -20.15
N ALA A 300 6.09 -24.36 -19.94
CA ALA A 300 5.65 -25.71 -20.31
C ALA A 300 4.52 -26.25 -19.40
N GLU A 301 4.30 -25.62 -18.25
CA GLU A 301 3.35 -26.06 -17.23
C GLU A 301 2.27 -25.02 -16.95
N ASN A 302 2.61 -23.72 -17.01
CA ASN A 302 1.68 -22.64 -16.71
C ASN A 302 1.91 -21.42 -17.62
N ARG A 303 0.82 -20.93 -18.22
CA ARG A 303 0.78 -19.72 -19.07
C ARG A 303 -0.38 -18.84 -18.63
N CYS A 304 -0.19 -18.11 -17.54
CA CYS A 304 -1.28 -17.37 -16.92
C CYS A 304 -1.12 -15.85 -17.03
N ASN A 305 -2.16 -15.17 -17.48
CA ASN A 305 -2.51 -13.82 -17.07
C ASN A 305 -3.84 -13.90 -16.30
N GLU A 306 -3.91 -13.32 -15.11
CA GLU A 306 -5.07 -13.31 -14.20
C GLU A 306 -5.14 -12.01 -13.36
N GLY A 307 -6.15 -11.86 -12.48
CA GLY A 307 -6.28 -10.73 -11.55
C GLY A 307 -6.22 -9.34 -12.19
N ALA A 308 -7.12 -9.06 -13.14
CA ALA A 308 -7.15 -7.76 -13.83
C ALA A 308 -7.72 -6.66 -12.94
N PHE A 309 -7.08 -5.49 -12.92
CA PHE A 309 -7.66 -4.28 -12.36
C PHE A 309 -7.50 -3.12 -13.35
N VAL A 310 -8.61 -2.51 -13.76
CA VAL A 310 -8.64 -1.46 -14.77
C VAL A 310 -8.96 -0.10 -14.16
N LEU A 311 -8.14 0.88 -14.49
CA LEU A 311 -8.41 2.29 -14.22
C LEU A 311 -8.15 3.16 -15.45
N LYS A 312 -8.69 4.38 -15.41
CA LYS A 312 -8.48 5.39 -16.43
C LYS A 312 -7.63 6.52 -15.87
N HIS A 313 -6.66 6.99 -16.65
CA HIS A 313 -5.86 8.18 -16.34
C HIS A 313 -5.71 9.04 -17.59
N GLY A 314 -6.23 10.26 -17.52
CA GLY A 314 -6.40 11.10 -18.71
C GLY A 314 -7.29 10.42 -19.75
N SER A 315 -6.81 10.32 -20.98
CA SER A 315 -7.53 9.66 -22.08
C SER A 315 -7.17 8.18 -22.26
N ARG A 316 -6.36 7.58 -21.37
CA ARG A 316 -5.84 6.22 -21.51
C ARG A 316 -6.39 5.30 -20.42
N TYR A 317 -6.55 4.03 -20.77
CA TYR A 317 -6.89 2.95 -19.85
C TYR A 317 -5.63 2.18 -19.47
N TYR A 318 -5.54 1.77 -18.22
CA TYR A 318 -4.45 0.98 -17.65
C TYR A 318 -5.06 -0.25 -17.01
N MET A 319 -4.53 -1.42 -17.35
CA MET A 319 -4.89 -2.70 -16.73
C MET A 319 -3.66 -3.23 -16.03
N THR A 320 -3.66 -3.26 -14.70
CA THR A 320 -2.72 -4.14 -13.99
C THR A 320 -3.24 -5.57 -14.07
N TYR A 321 -2.32 -6.52 -14.12
CA TYR A 321 -2.63 -7.94 -14.17
C TYR A 321 -1.48 -8.73 -13.57
N SER A 322 -1.76 -9.96 -13.14
CA SER A 322 -0.76 -10.86 -12.60
C SER A 322 -0.40 -11.96 -13.60
N ALA A 323 0.84 -12.45 -13.54
CA ALA A 323 1.28 -13.55 -14.39
C ALA A 323 2.12 -14.59 -13.63
N ASN A 324 2.39 -15.72 -14.29
CA ASN A 324 3.03 -16.92 -13.74
C ASN A 324 2.14 -17.68 -12.75
N HIS A 325 2.68 -18.70 -12.09
CA HIS A 325 1.92 -19.59 -11.20
C HIS A 325 1.82 -18.98 -9.79
N THR A 326 0.61 -18.83 -9.25
CA THR A 326 0.36 -18.14 -7.95
C THR A 326 1.16 -18.73 -6.77
N CYS A 327 1.26 -20.07 -6.65
CA CYS A 327 2.07 -20.72 -5.59
C CYS A 327 3.56 -20.85 -5.92
N TYR A 328 4.10 -20.03 -6.83
CA TYR A 328 5.52 -20.02 -7.17
C TYR A 328 6.09 -18.62 -6.99
N PRO A 329 7.38 -18.46 -6.60
CA PRO A 329 7.91 -17.12 -6.30
C PRO A 329 7.82 -16.16 -7.49
N HIS A 330 7.73 -16.64 -8.73
CA HIS A 330 7.74 -15.75 -9.89
C HIS A 330 6.37 -15.13 -10.21
N TYR A 331 5.35 -15.36 -9.39
CA TYR A 331 4.13 -14.58 -9.47
C TYR A 331 4.46 -13.08 -9.36
N GLY A 332 3.85 -12.26 -10.21
CA GLY A 332 4.24 -10.86 -10.36
C GLY A 332 3.19 -10.04 -11.08
N VAL A 333 3.26 -8.72 -10.91
CA VAL A 333 2.32 -7.77 -11.50
C VAL A 333 2.96 -7.06 -12.69
N GLY A 334 2.28 -7.07 -13.83
CA GLY A 334 2.55 -6.19 -14.96
C GLY A 334 1.38 -5.24 -15.21
N TYR A 335 1.54 -4.34 -16.17
CA TYR A 335 0.42 -3.57 -16.70
C TYR A 335 0.42 -3.48 -18.23
N ALA A 336 -0.76 -3.22 -18.78
CA ALA A 336 -0.99 -2.89 -20.18
C ALA A 336 -1.77 -1.58 -20.30
N THR A 337 -1.69 -0.93 -21.47
CA THR A 337 -2.45 0.28 -21.77
C THR A 337 -3.29 0.15 -23.02
N ALA A 338 -4.39 0.88 -23.08
CA ALA A 338 -5.26 0.95 -24.25
C ALA A 338 -5.85 2.36 -24.42
N ASP A 339 -6.26 2.68 -25.65
CA ASP A 339 -6.99 3.92 -25.95
C ASP A 339 -8.51 3.74 -25.85
N ARG A 340 -8.99 2.51 -25.66
CA ARG A 340 -10.41 2.15 -25.48
C ARG A 340 -10.55 1.05 -24.43
N PRO A 341 -11.69 0.92 -23.74
CA PRO A 341 -11.86 -0.07 -22.67
C PRO A 341 -11.57 -1.51 -23.11
N LEU A 342 -12.01 -1.91 -24.31
CA LEU A 342 -11.79 -3.28 -24.82
C LEU A 342 -10.52 -3.41 -25.70
N GLY A 343 -9.60 -2.44 -25.62
CA GLY A 343 -8.33 -2.49 -26.34
C GLY A 343 -8.33 -1.83 -27.73
N PRO A 344 -7.30 -2.09 -28.54
CA PRO A 344 -6.23 -3.07 -28.30
C PRO A 344 -5.38 -2.72 -27.06
N TRP A 345 -4.98 -3.75 -26.31
CA TRP A 345 -4.15 -3.61 -25.11
C TRP A 345 -2.68 -3.84 -25.46
N THR A 346 -1.81 -2.93 -25.03
CA THR A 346 -0.35 -2.99 -25.23
C THR A 346 0.35 -3.11 -23.89
N LYS A 347 1.02 -4.24 -23.66
CA LYS A 347 1.80 -4.47 -22.44
C LYS A 347 2.99 -3.53 -22.35
N ALA A 348 3.25 -3.02 -21.15
CA ALA A 348 4.38 -2.14 -20.90
C ALA A 348 5.71 -2.89 -21.07
N SER A 349 6.70 -2.23 -21.68
CA SER A 349 8.01 -2.82 -21.94
C SER A 349 8.82 -3.05 -20.66
N GLU A 350 8.55 -2.27 -19.61
CA GLU A 350 9.21 -2.37 -18.30
C GLU A 350 8.62 -3.43 -17.37
N ASN A 351 7.59 -4.16 -17.80
CA ASN A 351 7.01 -5.19 -16.94
C ASN A 351 8.07 -6.25 -16.55
N PRO A 352 7.97 -6.83 -15.33
CA PRO A 352 6.93 -6.57 -14.33
C PRO A 352 7.19 -5.30 -13.51
N ILE A 353 6.12 -4.68 -13.01
CA ILE A 353 6.21 -3.54 -12.07
C ILE A 353 6.32 -4.01 -10.61
N ALA A 354 5.84 -5.20 -10.26
CA ALA A 354 6.10 -5.83 -8.96
C ALA A 354 6.51 -7.29 -9.16
N ALA A 355 7.60 -7.69 -8.51
CA ALA A 355 8.16 -9.04 -8.60
C ALA A 355 8.83 -9.45 -7.30
N THR A 356 9.20 -10.72 -7.20
CA THR A 356 9.92 -11.28 -6.05
C THR A 356 11.25 -10.59 -5.79
N ASN A 357 11.49 -10.31 -4.52
CA ASN A 357 12.76 -9.84 -3.98
C ASN A 357 12.99 -10.54 -2.64
N LEU A 358 13.67 -11.69 -2.67
CA LEU A 358 13.90 -12.51 -1.49
C LEU A 358 14.86 -11.85 -0.48
N ASP A 359 15.71 -10.91 -0.92
CA ASP A 359 16.66 -10.20 -0.05
C ASP A 359 15.93 -9.34 1.00
N ILE A 360 14.70 -8.91 0.67
CA ILE A 360 13.83 -8.19 1.61
C ILE A 360 12.66 -9.06 2.10
N GLY A 361 12.59 -10.35 1.75
CA GLY A 361 11.49 -11.23 2.18
C GLY A 361 10.18 -11.01 1.41
N VAL A 362 10.24 -10.57 0.15
CA VAL A 362 9.08 -10.45 -0.74
C VAL A 362 9.09 -11.61 -1.73
N SER A 363 7.99 -12.36 -1.76
CA SER A 363 7.79 -13.46 -2.70
C SER A 363 6.39 -13.39 -3.30
N GLY A 364 6.30 -13.47 -4.63
CA GLY A 364 5.06 -13.57 -5.40
C GLY A 364 4.07 -12.42 -5.19
N PRO A 365 4.46 -11.14 -5.33
CA PRO A 365 3.51 -10.03 -5.23
C PRO A 365 2.48 -10.11 -6.38
N GLY A 366 1.18 -10.09 -6.06
CA GLY A 366 0.18 -10.21 -7.12
C GLY A 366 -1.27 -10.06 -6.71
N HIS A 367 -2.14 -10.28 -7.70
CA HIS A 367 -3.59 -10.10 -7.70
C HIS A 367 -3.99 -8.82 -6.97
N ASN A 368 -3.63 -7.69 -7.57
CA ASN A 368 -3.75 -6.40 -6.93
C ASN A 368 -5.08 -5.71 -7.23
N CYS A 369 -5.50 -4.83 -6.32
CA CYS A 369 -6.38 -3.72 -6.64
C CYS A 369 -5.66 -2.38 -6.41
N ILE A 370 -6.29 -1.27 -6.78
CA ILE A 370 -5.76 0.08 -6.56
C ILE A 370 -6.84 0.93 -5.86
N THR A 371 -6.44 1.62 -4.79
CA THR A 371 -7.27 2.53 -4.01
C THR A 371 -6.51 3.85 -3.77
N THR A 372 -7.08 4.77 -3.01
CA THR A 372 -6.45 6.06 -2.65
C THR A 372 -6.26 6.19 -1.15
N SER A 373 -5.34 7.06 -0.73
CA SER A 373 -5.18 7.50 0.65
C SER A 373 -6.48 8.12 1.21
N PRO A 374 -6.61 8.25 2.55
CA PRO A 374 -7.81 8.81 3.17
C PRO A 374 -8.19 10.20 2.68
N ASP A 375 -7.20 11.05 2.35
CA ASP A 375 -7.41 12.37 1.75
C ASP A 375 -7.50 12.36 0.21
N ALA A 376 -7.41 11.18 -0.40
CA ALA A 376 -7.38 10.94 -1.84
C ALA A 376 -6.21 11.58 -2.61
N SER A 377 -5.16 12.04 -1.94
CA SER A 377 -4.01 12.69 -2.57
C SER A 377 -2.96 11.70 -3.12
N GLU A 378 -2.95 10.46 -2.63
CA GLU A 378 -2.03 9.40 -3.04
C GLU A 378 -2.80 8.19 -3.56
N MET A 379 -2.24 7.48 -4.54
CA MET A 379 -2.73 6.16 -4.96
C MET A 379 -1.93 5.06 -4.28
N PHE A 380 -2.61 4.00 -3.87
CA PHE A 380 -2.03 2.80 -3.27
C PHE A 380 -2.42 1.57 -4.09
N ILE A 381 -1.43 0.73 -4.39
CA ILE A 381 -1.66 -0.64 -4.82
C ILE A 381 -1.82 -1.51 -3.57
N VAL A 382 -2.85 -2.34 -3.54
CA VAL A 382 -3.08 -3.35 -2.49
C VAL A 382 -2.90 -4.70 -3.15
N TYR A 383 -2.04 -5.55 -2.60
CA TYR A 383 -1.63 -6.79 -3.24
C TYR A 383 -1.24 -7.84 -2.20
N HIS A 384 -1.30 -9.12 -2.56
CA HIS A 384 -0.81 -10.18 -1.69
C HIS A 384 0.67 -10.49 -1.94
N THR A 385 1.32 -11.10 -0.97
CA THR A 385 2.59 -11.86 -1.12
C THR A 385 2.46 -13.19 -0.41
N HIS A 386 3.29 -14.18 -0.71
CA HIS A 386 3.37 -15.39 0.12
C HIS A 386 3.68 -15.04 1.60
N ALA A 387 3.01 -15.71 2.54
CA ALA A 387 3.25 -15.51 3.97
C ALA A 387 4.66 -15.95 4.38
N ASP A 388 5.11 -17.11 3.86
CA ASP A 388 6.50 -17.57 3.94
C ASP A 388 7.17 -17.40 2.58
N ALA A 389 8.08 -16.43 2.47
CA ALA A 389 8.78 -16.14 1.21
C ALA A 389 9.67 -17.30 0.73
N GLN A 390 10.14 -18.16 1.64
CA GLN A 390 10.99 -19.32 1.34
C GLN A 390 10.17 -20.58 1.04
N LYS A 391 8.89 -20.61 1.43
CA LYS A 391 7.95 -21.72 1.21
C LYS A 391 6.64 -21.21 0.60
N PRO A 392 6.67 -20.75 -0.66
CA PRO A 392 5.50 -20.23 -1.34
C PRO A 392 4.36 -21.27 -1.37
N SER A 393 3.15 -20.84 -1.02
CA SER A 393 1.94 -21.66 -1.00
C SER A 393 0.70 -20.79 -1.26
N GLY A 394 -0.50 -21.35 -1.09
CA GLY A 394 -1.74 -20.57 -1.13
C GLY A 394 -1.90 -19.61 0.06
N ASP A 395 -1.12 -19.78 1.13
CA ASP A 395 -1.08 -18.89 2.29
C ASP A 395 -0.32 -17.61 1.96
N ARG A 396 -1.05 -16.49 2.04
CA ARG A 396 -0.67 -15.19 1.49
C ARG A 396 -1.11 -14.09 2.44
N VAL A 397 -0.37 -12.98 2.45
CA VAL A 397 -0.58 -11.84 3.34
C VAL A 397 -0.75 -10.54 2.56
N VAL A 398 -1.53 -9.60 3.10
CA VAL A 398 -1.87 -8.32 2.46
C VAL A 398 -0.77 -7.28 2.62
N ASN A 399 -0.51 -6.52 1.57
CA ASN A 399 0.49 -5.47 1.52
C ASN A 399 -0.09 -4.25 0.80
N ILE A 400 0.42 -3.07 1.13
CA ILE A 400 0.11 -1.83 0.43
C ILE A 400 1.41 -1.11 0.05
N ASP A 401 1.45 -0.50 -1.13
CA ASP A 401 2.52 0.43 -1.49
C ASP A 401 1.98 1.57 -2.35
N ARG A 402 2.71 2.69 -2.37
CA ARG A 402 2.34 3.83 -3.22
C ARG A 402 2.54 3.46 -4.69
N ILE A 403 1.56 3.81 -5.51
CA ILE A 403 1.61 3.68 -6.97
C ILE A 403 1.28 5.03 -7.60
N GLY A 404 1.74 5.28 -8.81
CA GLY A 404 1.40 6.51 -9.53
C GLY A 404 1.92 6.52 -10.95
N PHE A 405 1.68 7.63 -11.65
CA PHE A 405 2.13 7.84 -13.01
C PHE A 405 3.39 8.72 -13.00
N ASP A 406 4.41 8.33 -13.75
CA ASP A 406 5.54 9.24 -14.02
C ASP A 406 5.17 10.30 -15.07
N GLU A 407 6.09 11.23 -15.35
CA GLU A 407 5.87 12.33 -16.29
C GLU A 407 5.57 11.86 -17.73
N SER A 408 5.92 10.62 -18.09
CA SER A 408 5.60 10.04 -19.40
C SER A 408 4.34 9.17 -19.39
N GLY A 409 3.60 9.16 -18.27
CA GLY A 409 2.35 8.42 -18.11
C GLY A 409 2.56 6.91 -17.88
N ARG A 410 3.75 6.47 -17.46
CA ARG A 410 4.01 5.07 -17.11
C ARG A 410 3.64 4.83 -15.66
N LEU A 411 3.03 3.67 -15.40
CA LEU A 411 2.65 3.29 -14.04
C LEU A 411 3.90 2.81 -13.27
N LYS A 412 4.13 3.37 -12.08
CA LYS A 412 5.28 3.08 -11.21
C LYS A 412 4.81 2.80 -9.79
N ILE A 413 5.34 1.74 -9.21
CA ILE A 413 5.19 1.40 -7.80
C ILE A 413 6.44 1.87 -7.04
N LYS A 414 6.25 2.38 -5.82
CA LYS A 414 7.31 2.60 -4.83
C LYS A 414 7.32 1.42 -3.86
N GLY A 415 7.71 0.26 -4.37
CA GLY A 415 7.70 -1.02 -3.66
C GLY A 415 8.02 -2.17 -4.60
N PRO A 416 7.81 -3.44 -4.19
CA PRO A 416 7.34 -3.87 -2.86
C PRO A 416 8.24 -3.46 -1.69
N THR A 417 7.67 -3.05 -0.55
CA THR A 417 8.42 -2.66 0.65
C THR A 417 8.25 -3.65 1.81
N ARG A 418 9.25 -3.72 2.71
CA ARG A 418 9.26 -4.47 3.99
C ARG A 418 9.90 -3.68 5.13
N SER A 419 10.11 -2.38 4.91
CA SER A 419 10.64 -1.42 5.88
C SER A 419 9.59 -0.35 6.18
N PRO A 420 9.71 0.37 7.31
CA PRO A 420 8.78 1.43 7.66
C PRO A 420 8.58 2.45 6.54
N GLN A 421 7.32 2.66 6.14
CA GLN A 421 6.87 3.64 5.16
C GLN A 421 5.98 4.69 5.86
N PRO A 422 5.97 5.95 5.41
CA PRO A 422 5.04 6.95 5.95
C PRO A 422 3.59 6.48 5.82
N MET A 423 2.78 6.68 6.87
CA MET A 423 1.33 6.39 6.85
C MET A 423 0.66 6.99 5.59
N PRO A 424 -0.42 6.36 5.09
CA PRO A 424 -1.29 6.98 4.10
C PRO A 424 -1.76 8.37 4.56
N THR A 425 -1.77 9.32 3.65
CA THR A 425 -2.09 10.72 3.96
C THR A 425 -3.54 10.92 4.41
N HIS A 426 -3.72 11.59 5.54
CA HIS A 426 -5.04 11.90 6.12
C HIS A 426 -5.41 13.38 5.94
N PRO A 427 -6.71 13.70 5.79
CA PRO A 427 -7.17 15.08 5.60
C PRO A 427 -6.95 15.96 6.84
N HIS A 428 -6.70 15.34 7.99
CA HIS A 428 -6.26 15.99 9.22
C HIS A 428 -5.01 15.27 9.73
N PRO A 429 -3.98 15.98 10.24
CA PRO A 429 -2.88 15.30 10.94
C PRO A 429 -3.50 14.47 12.07
N MET A 430 -3.23 13.16 12.07
CA MET A 430 -3.62 12.24 13.14
C MET A 430 -2.86 12.65 14.41
N THR A 431 -3.36 13.65 15.14
CA THR A 431 -2.95 13.90 16.52
C THR A 431 -3.67 12.89 17.41
N HIS A 432 -3.35 11.61 17.29
CA HIS A 432 -3.73 10.61 18.29
C HIS A 432 -2.66 10.56 19.37
N LEU A 433 -2.58 11.64 20.15
CA LEU A 433 -1.95 11.59 21.46
C LEU A 433 -2.88 10.81 22.40
N ARG A 434 -2.88 9.47 22.32
CA ARG A 434 -3.48 8.64 23.37
C ARG A 434 -2.52 8.61 24.55
N ILE A 435 -2.54 9.68 25.36
CA ILE A 435 -1.97 9.62 26.70
C ILE A 435 -2.87 8.66 27.49
N HIS A 436 -2.41 7.44 27.73
CA HIS A 436 -2.91 6.67 28.86
C HIS A 436 -2.44 7.39 30.12
N VAL A 437 -3.37 8.07 30.78
CA VAL A 437 -3.19 8.49 32.17
C VAL A 437 -3.76 7.33 32.98
N ASP A 438 -2.88 6.47 33.49
CA ASP A 438 -3.27 5.57 34.58
C ASP A 438 -3.48 6.43 35.84
N GLU A 439 -4.68 6.35 36.43
CA GLU A 439 -5.00 6.89 37.76
C GLU A 439 -4.41 6.04 38.89
#